data_AF-A0A6I1QQD0-F1
#
_entry.id   AF-A0A6I1QQD0-F1
#
_cell.length_a   1.000
_cell.length_b   1.000
_cell.length_c   1.000
_cell.angle_alpha   90.00
_cell.angle_beta   90.00
_cell.angle_gamma   90.00
#
_symmetry.space_group_name_H-M   'P 1'
#
loop_
_entity.id
_entity.type
_entity.pdbx_description
1 polymer ?
#
loop_
_entity_poly.entity_id
_entity_poly.type
_entity_poly.pdbx_seq_one_letter_code
_entity_poly.pdbx_strand_id
1 'polypeptide(L)'
;AAIKSLGGDMQCTFWPRDDSEARAGQEAGFQDGHIFALDELVSGDDIFFAATGITGGELLQGVRYFANRIYTHSLIIRSRSGTMRWVEAHHDAGKQRQLALE
;
A
#
# COMPACT_ATOMS: atom_id res chain seq x y z
N ALA A 1 -1.76 -5.36 -5.51
CA ALA A 1 -2.37 -5.94 -4.29
C ALA A 1 -3.76 -5.36 -4.03
N ALA A 2 -3.90 -4.05 -3.74
CA ALA A 2 -5.20 -3.41 -3.49
C ALA A 2 -6.22 -3.64 -4.61
N ILE A 3 -5.85 -3.36 -5.86
CA ILE A 3 -6.73 -3.51 -7.04
C ILE A 3 -7.27 -4.94 -7.16
N LYS A 4 -6.40 -5.95 -7.05
CA LYS A 4 -6.80 -7.37 -7.07
C LYS A 4 -7.76 -7.70 -5.91
N SER A 5 -7.46 -7.22 -4.70
CA SER A 5 -8.35 -7.41 -3.55
C SER A 5 -9.72 -6.72 -3.69
N LEU A 6 -9.84 -5.72 -4.56
CA LEU A 6 -11.08 -5.00 -4.87
C LEU A 6 -11.81 -5.56 -6.11
N GLY A 7 -11.23 -6.55 -6.80
CA GLY A 7 -11.79 -7.09 -8.05
C GLY A 7 -11.69 -6.15 -9.24
N GLY A 8 -10.73 -5.22 -9.23
CA GLY A 8 -10.43 -4.35 -10.37
C GLY A 8 -9.45 -4.99 -11.35
N ASP A 9 -9.01 -4.19 -12.33
CA ASP A 9 -8.01 -4.58 -13.32
C ASP A 9 -6.87 -3.55 -13.39
N MET A 10 -5.67 -4.02 -13.70
CA MET A 10 -4.48 -3.20 -13.86
C MET A 10 -3.48 -3.95 -14.76
N GLN A 11 -2.89 -3.22 -15.70
CA GLN A 11 -1.79 -3.70 -16.53
C GLN A 11 -0.60 -2.75 -16.38
N CYS A 12 0.61 -3.26 -16.48
CA CYS A 12 1.80 -2.43 -16.56
C CYS A 12 2.89 -3.06 -17.44
N THR A 13 3.85 -2.23 -17.82
CA THR A 13 5.09 -2.67 -18.49
C THR A 13 6.26 -2.04 -17.76
N PHE A 14 7.44 -2.65 -17.88
CA PHE A 14 8.66 -1.93 -17.54
C PHE A 14 8.85 -0.75 -18.49
N TRP A 15 9.38 0.35 -17.93
CA TRP A 15 9.78 1.54 -18.68
C TRP A 15 11.20 1.93 -18.25
N PRO A 16 12.24 1.23 -18.77
CA PRO A 16 13.62 1.55 -18.45
C PRO A 16 13.97 2.97 -18.89
N ARG A 17 14.71 3.71 -18.07
CA ARG A 17 15.09 5.10 -18.36
C ARG A 17 16.37 5.21 -19.17
N ASP A 18 17.21 4.19 -19.10
CA ASP A 18 18.47 4.10 -19.81
C ASP A 18 18.89 2.64 -20.05
N ASP A 19 19.95 2.46 -20.83
CA ASP A 19 20.49 1.15 -21.21
C ASP A 19 20.98 0.32 -20.01
N SER A 20 21.34 0.98 -18.91
CA SER A 20 21.81 0.29 -17.70
C SER A 20 20.64 -0.35 -16.95
N GLU A 21 19.52 0.36 -16.83
CA GLU A 21 18.28 -0.19 -16.29
C GLU A 21 17.69 -1.27 -17.19
N ALA A 22 17.73 -1.07 -18.51
CA ALA A 22 17.25 -2.07 -19.47
C ALA A 22 18.04 -3.38 -19.33
N ARG A 23 19.36 -3.30 -19.23
CA ARG A 23 20.23 -4.47 -19.02
C ARG A 23 19.98 -5.15 -17.68
N ALA A 24 19.87 -4.38 -16.60
CA ALA A 24 19.56 -4.92 -15.28
C ALA A 24 18.20 -5.65 -15.27
N GLY A 25 17.20 -5.12 -15.99
CA GLY A 25 15.91 -5.77 -16.17
C GLY A 25 16.04 -7.13 -16.90
N GLN A 26 16.77 -7.16 -18.02
CA GLN A 26 17.02 -8.38 -18.79
C GLN A 26 17.78 -9.44 -17.98
N GLU A 27 18.80 -9.03 -17.23
CA GLU A 27 19.56 -9.91 -16.33
C GLU A 27 18.69 -10.47 -15.20
N ALA A 28 17.71 -9.71 -14.73
CA ALA A 28 16.69 -10.16 -13.78
C ALA A 28 15.58 -11.02 -14.41
N GLY A 29 15.65 -11.28 -15.73
CA GLY A 29 14.69 -12.10 -16.46
C GLY A 29 13.46 -11.35 -16.97
N PHE A 30 13.44 -10.02 -16.91
CA PHE A 30 12.37 -9.22 -17.48
C PHE A 30 12.56 -9.06 -18.99
N GLN A 31 11.46 -9.23 -19.72
CA GLN A 31 11.41 -9.04 -21.17
C GLN A 31 10.97 -7.61 -21.48
N ASP A 32 11.68 -6.96 -22.39
CA ASP A 32 11.34 -5.61 -22.81
C ASP A 32 10.00 -5.61 -23.58
N GLY A 33 9.13 -4.67 -23.26
CA GLY A 33 7.78 -4.57 -23.83
C GLY A 33 6.76 -5.61 -23.34
N HIS A 34 7.08 -6.46 -22.36
CA HIS A 34 6.09 -7.37 -21.77
C HIS A 34 5.03 -6.60 -20.98
N ILE A 35 3.75 -6.89 -21.26
CA ILE A 35 2.62 -6.34 -20.52
C ILE A 35 2.24 -7.34 -19.43
N PHE A 36 2.50 -6.96 -18.17
CA PHE A 36 2.11 -7.73 -17.00
C PHE A 36 0.63 -7.50 -16.71
N ALA A 37 -0.14 -8.59 -16.72
CA ALA A 37 -1.48 -8.61 -16.17
C ALA A 37 -1.45 -8.56 -14.63
N LEU A 38 -2.57 -8.18 -14.01
CA LEU A 38 -2.69 -8.04 -12.56
C LEU A 38 -2.29 -9.32 -11.79
N ASP A 39 -2.58 -10.50 -12.33
CA ASP A 39 -2.24 -11.79 -11.72
C ASP A 39 -0.75 -12.13 -11.79
N GLU A 40 -0.01 -11.56 -12.75
CA GLU A 40 1.44 -11.66 -12.79
C GLU A 40 2.10 -10.74 -11.76
N LEU A 41 1.48 -9.58 -11.47
CA LEU A 41 1.96 -8.64 -10.46
C LEU A 41 1.69 -9.11 -9.03
N VAL A 42 0.57 -9.79 -8.80
CA VAL A 42 0.22 -10.39 -7.50
C VAL A 42 -0.44 -11.74 -7.74
N SER A 43 0.36 -12.80 -7.64
CA SER A 43 -0.08 -14.18 -7.94
C SER A 43 -0.88 -14.85 -6.82
N GLY A 44 -0.84 -14.33 -5.58
CA GLY A 44 -1.54 -14.94 -4.45
C GLY A 44 -3.05 -14.71 -4.45
N ASP A 45 -3.80 -15.66 -3.87
CA ASP A 45 -5.26 -15.58 -3.73
C ASP A 45 -5.72 -15.05 -2.36
N ASP A 46 -4.88 -15.15 -1.32
CA ASP A 46 -5.10 -14.55 0.00
C ASP A 46 -4.18 -13.34 0.20
N ILE A 47 -4.67 -12.17 -0.21
CA ILE A 47 -3.95 -10.91 -0.26
C ILE A 47 -4.48 -10.01 0.86
N PHE A 48 -3.56 -9.40 1.60
CA PHE A 48 -3.84 -8.33 2.53
C PHE A 48 -3.25 -7.03 2.00
N PHE A 49 -4.04 -5.96 2.06
CA PHE A 49 -3.59 -4.61 1.77
C PHE A 49 -3.97 -3.70 2.92
N ALA A 50 -3.03 -2.85 3.34
CA ALA A 50 -3.26 -1.80 4.32
C ALA A 50 -2.59 -0.52 3.86
N ALA A 51 -3.30 0.60 4.01
CA ALA A 51 -2.78 1.93 3.74
C ALA A 51 -3.25 2.90 4.82
N THR A 52 -2.41 3.87 5.18
CA THR A 52 -2.72 4.92 6.15
C THR A 52 -2.37 6.27 5.52
N GLY A 53 -3.26 7.25 5.64
CA GLY A 53 -3.01 8.59 5.11
C GLY A 53 -1.94 9.31 5.93
N ILE A 54 -0.86 9.73 5.26
CA ILE A 54 0.15 10.60 5.88
C ILE A 54 -0.33 12.06 5.78
N THR A 55 -0.55 12.51 4.56
CA THR A 55 -1.22 13.77 4.23
C THR A 55 -2.66 13.50 3.79
N GLY A 56 -3.51 14.54 3.83
CA GLY A 56 -4.89 14.41 3.36
C GLY A 56 -4.94 14.16 1.86
N GLY A 57 -5.73 13.18 1.46
CA GLY A 57 -6.07 12.90 0.07
C GLY A 57 -7.54 12.47 -0.06
N GLU A 58 -7.94 12.14 -1.27
CA GLU A 58 -9.33 11.75 -1.56
C GLU A 58 -9.74 10.46 -0.86
N LEU A 59 -8.81 9.50 -0.76
CA LEU A 59 -9.07 8.20 -0.16
C LEU A 59 -8.93 8.23 1.37
N LEU A 60 -7.86 8.81 1.88
CA LEU A 60 -7.51 8.76 3.30
C LEU A 60 -7.21 10.15 3.85
N GLN A 61 -7.60 10.36 5.11
CA GLN A 61 -7.28 11.58 5.83
C GLN A 61 -5.84 11.47 6.32
N GLY A 62 -5.14 12.60 6.31
CA GLY A 62 -3.78 12.67 6.84
C GLY A 62 -3.76 12.51 8.36
N VAL A 63 -2.55 12.30 8.90
CA VAL A 63 -2.36 12.24 10.35
C VAL A 63 -2.65 13.61 10.96
N ARG A 64 -3.51 13.64 11.99
CA ARG A 64 -3.85 14.86 12.73
C ARG A 64 -3.28 14.79 14.13
N TYR A 65 -2.50 15.81 14.49
CA TYR A 65 -1.87 15.93 15.79
C TYR A 65 -2.59 16.97 16.65
N PHE A 66 -2.85 16.61 17.90
CA PHE A 66 -3.32 17.48 18.97
C PHE A 66 -2.44 17.24 20.20
N ALA A 67 -2.57 18.08 21.23
CA ALA A 67 -1.69 18.09 22.42
C ALA A 67 -1.16 16.70 22.86
N ASN A 68 -2.04 15.79 23.27
CA ASN A 68 -1.69 14.42 23.65
C ASN A 68 -2.42 13.36 22.81
N ARG A 69 -2.90 13.71 21.61
CA ARG A 69 -3.67 12.80 20.76
C ARG A 69 -3.18 12.84 19.33
N ILE A 70 -3.11 11.65 18.72
CA ILE A 70 -2.83 11.50 17.30
C ILE A 70 -4.01 10.75 16.69
N TYR A 71 -4.48 11.20 15.53
CA TYR A 71 -5.53 10.53 14.79
C TYR A 71 -5.00 10.06 13.45
N THR A 72 -5.27 8.81 13.10
CA THR A 72 -4.91 8.22 11.81
C THR A 72 -6.13 7.63 11.14
N HIS A 73 -6.19 7.73 9.82
CA HIS A 73 -7.23 7.11 9.00
C HIS A 73 -6.58 6.08 8.05
N SER A 74 -7.05 4.83 8.14
CA SER A 74 -6.49 3.70 7.40
C SER A 74 -7.55 2.92 6.65
N LEU A 75 -7.14 2.31 5.55
CA LEU A 75 -7.93 1.36 4.76
C LEU A 75 -7.27 -0.01 4.83
N ILE A 76 -8.02 -1.04 5.22
CA ILE A 76 -7.57 -2.42 5.25
C ILE A 76 -8.48 -3.26 4.36
N ILE A 77 -7.91 -4.04 3.45
CA ILE A 77 -8.63 -4.86 2.48
C ILE A 77 -8.06 -6.27 2.50
N ARG A 78 -8.94 -7.27 2.40
CA ARG A 78 -8.52 -8.67 2.23
C ARG A 78 -9.29 -9.36 1.11
N SER A 79 -8.57 -9.86 0.11
CA SER A 79 -9.16 -10.53 -1.07
C SER A 79 -10.05 -11.70 -0.68
N ARG A 80 -9.55 -12.62 0.17
CA ARG A 80 -10.25 -13.87 0.52
C ARG A 80 -11.61 -13.64 1.16
N SER A 81 -11.78 -12.54 1.90
CA SER A 81 -13.04 -12.20 2.55
C SER A 81 -13.86 -11.14 1.80
N GLY A 82 -13.29 -10.51 0.76
CA GLY A 82 -13.84 -9.31 0.13
C GLY A 82 -14.05 -8.12 1.08
N THR A 83 -13.59 -8.21 2.33
CA THR A 83 -13.91 -7.20 3.34
C THR A 83 -12.98 -6.01 3.24
N MET A 84 -13.60 -4.83 3.23
CA MET A 84 -12.95 -3.53 3.33
C MET A 84 -13.25 -2.91 4.70
N ARG A 85 -12.22 -2.44 5.39
CA ARG A 85 -12.33 -1.77 6.69
C ARG A 85 -11.70 -0.40 6.62
N TRP A 86 -12.50 0.60 6.94
CA TRP A 86 -12.04 1.94 7.25
C TRP A 86 -11.80 2.00 8.76
N VAL A 87 -10.58 2.37 9.15
CA VAL A 87 -10.16 2.38 10.55
C VAL A 87 -9.72 3.79 10.90
N GLU A 88 -10.48 4.44 11.79
CA GLU A 88 -10.01 5.63 12.48
C GLU A 88 -9.44 5.20 13.84
N ALA A 89 -8.15 5.49 14.06
CA ALA A 89 -7.48 5.16 15.31
C ALA A 89 -7.11 6.43 16.08
N HIS A 90 -7.35 6.40 17.39
CA HIS A 90 -7.08 7.50 18.31
C HIS A 90 -5.95 7.04 19.23
N HIS A 91 -4.79 7.66 19.09
CA HIS A 91 -3.59 7.29 19.82
C HIS A 91 -3.35 8.29 20.96
N ASP A 92 -3.11 7.79 22.18
CA ASP A 92 -2.72 8.61 23.33
C ASP A 92 -1.19 8.80 23.32
N ALA A 93 -0.75 9.94 22.81
CA ALA A 93 0.67 10.27 22.71
C ALA A 93 1.31 10.52 24.08
N GLY A 94 0.52 10.92 25.09
CA GLY A 94 1.02 11.08 26.47
C GLY A 94 1.42 9.73 27.04
N LYS A 95 0.51 8.75 26.96
CA LYS A 95 0.77 7.38 27.42
C LYS A 95 1.87 6.69 26.62
N GLN A 96 1.92 6.86 25.31
CA GLN A 96 2.99 6.29 24.48
C GLN A 96 4.38 6.83 24.85
N ARG A 97 4.49 8.14 25.16
CA ARG A 97 5.76 8.71 25.64
C ARG A 97 6.17 8.17 27.01
N GLN A 98 5.22 7.96 27.91
CA GLN A 98 5.51 7.36 29.21
C GLN A 98 6.10 5.96 29.05
N LEU A 99 5.47 5.11 28.23
CA LEU A 99 5.95 3.74 27.97
C LEU A 99 7.32 3.70 27.26
N ALA A 100 7.65 4.72 26.46
CA ALA A 100 8.93 4.77 25.76
C ALA A 100 10.12 5.16 26.67
N LEU A 101 9.86 5.62 27.89
CA LEU A 101 10.86 6.01 28.89
C LEU A 101 11.08 4.93 29.97
N GLU A 102 10.27 3.88 29.96
CA GLU A 102 10.41 2.66 30.78
C GLU A 102 11.35 1.66 30.08
#